data_AF-A0A8B6DSV1-F1
#
_entry.id   AF-A0A8B6DSV1-F1
#
_cell.length_a   1.000
_cell.length_b   1.000
_cell.length_c   1.000
_cell.angle_alpha   90.00
_cell.angle_beta   90.00
_cell.angle_gamma   90.00
#
_symmetry.space_group_name_H-M   'P 1'
#
loop_
_entity.id
_entity.type
_entity.pdbx_description
1 polymer ?
#
loop_
_entity_poly.entity_id
_entity_poly.type
_entity_poly.pdbx_seq_one_letter_code
_entity_poly.pdbx_strand_id
1 'polypeptide(L)'
;MALKIAAKRKLQKAKQISLQAKRKRLLKKILKSKKEATKEIHEGVTYYQAAELHLDEELTQTTEIPNRLTLPENAFTYVVFDTETTGRGRNSDILHIAAGDDFNVYAQPRCEISEQASAVNMLRYDRGRNTMFHRGIPVLSKPIQEALLDFIEYLKKVPQPILCDVGNYKQENLVSKLTNCTYQAHDAKEDVRVLTTLFTEKIEKEVLDEDLFHISFHDVKKRYDEILQQKFMSLAAVTKLARNGVSPLHLRLAHNRNSGLKLLLTDLHIRLTNKNLTSVISFLEKEE
;
A
#
# COMPACT_ATOMS: atom_id res chain seq x y z
N MET A 1 55.96 -4.15 11.93
CA MET A 1 54.76 -3.47 11.39
C MET A 1 53.45 -3.94 12.05
N ALA A 2 53.24 -5.26 12.21
CA ALA A 2 52.03 -5.86 12.79
C ALA A 2 51.71 -5.42 14.24
N LEU A 3 52.72 -5.28 15.10
CA LEU A 3 52.54 -4.84 16.50
C LEU A 3 51.97 -3.41 16.62
N LYS A 4 52.38 -2.48 15.74
CA LYS A 4 51.85 -1.10 15.71
C LYS A 4 50.38 -1.06 15.29
N ILE A 5 49.96 -1.97 14.40
CA ILE A 5 48.56 -2.09 13.94
C ILE A 5 47.67 -2.67 15.04
N ALA A 6 48.15 -3.68 15.78
CA ALA A 6 47.44 -4.27 16.90
C ALA A 6 47.24 -3.26 18.05
N ALA A 7 48.27 -2.50 18.39
CA ALA A 7 48.19 -1.43 19.40
C ALA A 7 47.19 -0.33 19.00
N LYS A 8 47.18 0.09 17.73
CA LYS A 8 46.22 1.06 17.19
C LYS A 8 44.77 0.55 17.30
N ARG A 9 44.52 -0.73 16.98
CA ARG A 9 43.20 -1.36 17.13
C ARG A 9 42.76 -1.47 18.59
N LYS A 10 43.67 -1.78 19.52
CA LYS A 10 43.39 -1.86 20.96
C LYS A 10 43.04 -0.48 21.53
N LEU A 11 43.78 0.56 21.14
CA LEU A 11 43.48 1.96 21.49
C LEU A 11 42.14 2.44 20.92
N GLN A 12 41.80 2.03 19.69
CA GLN A 12 40.53 2.38 19.04
C GLN A 12 39.33 1.70 19.72
N LYS A 13 39.47 0.43 20.14
CA LYS A 13 38.48 -0.28 20.96
C LYS A 13 38.33 0.35 22.35
N ALA A 14 39.44 0.70 23.01
CA ALA A 14 39.41 1.38 24.31
C ALA A 14 38.72 2.75 24.21
N LYS A 15 38.99 3.53 23.16
CA LYS A 15 38.30 4.79 22.87
C LYS A 15 36.80 4.58 22.62
N GLN A 16 36.38 3.51 21.93
CA GLN A 16 34.96 3.19 21.71
C GLN A 16 34.22 2.76 22.99
N ILE A 17 34.91 2.09 23.92
CA ILE A 17 34.32 1.60 25.18
C ILE A 17 34.31 2.69 26.27
N SER A 18 35.11 3.75 26.08
CA SER A 18 35.18 4.90 27.00
C SER A 18 33.81 5.54 27.26
N LEU A 19 33.63 6.03 28.48
CA LEU A 19 32.39 6.68 28.92
C LEU A 19 32.03 7.87 28.01
N GLN A 20 33.03 8.63 27.56
CA GLN A 20 32.84 9.75 26.63
C GLN A 20 32.31 9.30 25.26
N ALA A 21 32.85 8.22 24.69
CA ALA A 21 32.35 7.69 23.41
C ALA A 21 30.93 7.14 23.53
N LYS A 22 30.61 6.49 24.66
CA LYS A 22 29.24 6.03 24.97
C LYS A 22 28.27 7.22 25.07
N ARG A 23 28.63 8.28 25.82
CA ARG A 23 27.85 9.53 25.92
C ARG A 23 27.64 10.20 24.56
N LYS A 24 28.69 10.30 23.74
CA LYS A 24 28.60 10.87 22.38
C LYS A 24 27.69 10.04 21.46
N ARG A 25 27.72 8.71 21.57
CA ARG A 25 26.83 7.81 20.81
C ARG A 25 25.37 7.95 21.25
N LEU A 26 25.13 8.07 22.56
CA LEU A 26 23.80 8.30 23.11
C LEU A 26 23.24 9.65 22.66
N LEU A 27 24.01 10.73 22.75
CA LEU A 27 23.63 12.05 22.25
C LEU A 27 23.31 12.02 20.75
N LYS A 28 24.11 11.31 19.96
CA LYS A 28 23.86 11.15 18.52
C LYS A 28 22.58 10.32 18.24
N LYS A 29 22.27 9.34 19.10
CA LYS A 29 21.01 8.57 19.03
C LYS A 29 19.80 9.43 19.41
N ILE A 30 19.91 10.26 20.45
CA ILE A 30 18.89 11.22 20.87
C ILE A 30 18.66 12.26 19.76
N LEU A 31 19.72 12.84 19.18
CA LEU A 31 19.61 13.79 18.07
C LEU A 31 19.00 13.15 16.81
N LYS A 32 19.34 11.89 16.51
CA LYS A 32 18.73 11.14 15.40
C LYS A 32 17.26 10.86 15.65
N SER A 33 16.90 10.41 16.85
CA SER A 33 15.50 10.21 17.27
C SER A 33 14.70 11.52 17.24
N LYS A 34 15.27 12.66 17.65
CA LYS A 34 14.63 13.98 17.51
C LYS A 34 14.48 14.42 16.05
N LYS A 35 15.41 14.04 15.17
CA LYS A 35 15.35 14.31 13.72
C LYS A 35 14.39 13.37 12.99
N GLU A 36 14.25 12.14 13.46
CA GLU A 36 13.28 11.15 12.98
C GLU A 36 11.87 11.54 13.45
N ALA A 37 11.69 11.92 14.72
CA ALA A 37 10.41 12.43 15.25
C ALA A 37 9.95 13.75 14.62
N THR A 38 10.85 14.57 14.07
CA THR A 38 10.49 15.80 13.33
C THR A 38 10.31 15.58 11.83
N LYS A 39 10.67 14.40 11.30
CA LYS A 39 10.48 14.02 9.89
C LYS A 39 9.44 12.92 9.68
N GLU A 40 9.14 12.16 10.72
CA GLU A 40 8.03 11.25 10.80
C GLU A 40 6.87 12.03 11.39
N ILE A 41 5.96 12.49 10.54
CA ILE A 41 4.55 12.50 10.92
C ILE A 41 4.15 11.02 10.96
N HIS A 42 4.49 10.35 12.05
CA HIS A 42 4.02 9.00 12.33
C HIS A 42 2.67 9.13 13.02
N GLU A 43 1.61 8.76 12.30
CA GLU A 43 0.35 8.32 12.88
C GLU A 43 0.64 7.14 13.81
N GLY A 44 0.96 7.42 15.08
CA GLY A 44 1.40 6.36 15.99
C GLY A 44 1.62 6.77 17.44
N VAL A 45 1.62 8.06 17.77
CA VAL A 45 1.73 8.51 19.17
C VAL A 45 0.36 8.48 19.89
N THR A 46 -0.74 8.31 19.17
CA THR A 46 -2.10 8.31 19.74
C THR A 46 -2.40 7.07 20.60
N TYR A 47 -1.63 5.98 20.48
CA TYR A 47 -1.97 4.70 21.14
C TYR A 47 -1.22 4.42 22.44
N TYR A 48 -0.29 5.28 22.88
CA TYR A 48 0.51 4.98 24.08
C TYR A 48 -0.16 5.37 25.42
N GLN A 49 -1.35 5.97 25.39
CA GLN A 49 -2.06 6.39 26.61
C GLN A 49 -3.42 5.68 26.84
N ALA A 50 -3.87 4.82 25.93
CA ALA A 50 -5.12 4.06 26.09
C ALA A 50 -4.92 2.59 26.47
N ALA A 51 -3.67 2.11 26.58
CA ALA A 51 -3.36 0.72 26.94
C ALA A 51 -3.17 0.50 28.45
N GLU A 52 -3.61 1.44 29.29
CA GLU A 52 -3.98 1.16 30.67
C GLU A 52 -5.50 1.22 30.77
N LEU A 53 -6.17 0.24 30.16
CA LEU A 53 -7.54 -0.08 30.53
C LEU A 53 -7.53 -1.44 31.20
N HIS A 54 -7.78 -1.35 32.50
CA HIS A 54 -8.47 -2.36 33.28
C HIS A 54 -9.48 -3.11 32.41
N LEU A 55 -9.49 -4.43 32.61
CA LEU A 55 -10.59 -5.29 32.17
C LEU A 55 -11.91 -4.62 32.52
N ASP A 56 -12.74 -4.35 31.52
CA ASP A 56 -14.17 -4.65 31.56
C ASP A 56 -14.73 -4.58 30.13
N GLU A 57 -15.54 -5.58 29.81
CA GLU A 57 -16.13 -5.87 28.51
C GLU A 57 -17.23 -4.86 28.16
N GLU A 58 -17.15 -4.21 26.99
CA GLU A 58 -18.37 -3.81 26.25
C GLU A 58 -18.07 -3.59 24.75
N LEU A 59 -18.73 -4.39 23.90
CA LEU A 59 -18.61 -4.36 22.45
C LEU A 59 -19.13 -3.04 21.87
N THR A 60 -18.30 -2.33 21.09
CA THR A 60 -18.77 -1.24 20.21
C THR A 60 -18.77 -1.68 18.75
N GLN A 61 -19.93 -1.52 18.11
CA GLN A 61 -20.25 -1.87 16.73
C GLN A 61 -19.42 -1.04 15.73
N THR A 62 -18.70 -1.74 14.86
CA THR A 62 -17.99 -1.18 13.71
C THR A 62 -18.95 -0.91 12.55
N THR A 63 -18.94 0.31 12.00
CA THR A 63 -19.68 0.73 10.80
C THR A 63 -19.43 -0.16 9.59
N GLU A 64 -20.50 -0.58 8.91
CA GLU A 64 -20.49 -1.51 7.77
C GLU A 64 -19.75 -0.97 6.54
N ILE A 65 -19.08 -1.89 5.84
CA ILE A 65 -18.32 -1.65 4.62
C ILE A 65 -19.31 -1.57 3.45
N PRO A 66 -19.25 -0.57 2.54
CA PRO A 66 -20.20 -0.49 1.44
C PRO A 66 -20.07 -1.68 0.47
N ASN A 67 -21.23 -2.30 0.18
CA ASN A 67 -21.43 -3.47 -0.68
C ASN A 67 -21.03 -3.23 -2.14
N ARG A 68 -20.59 -4.28 -2.84
CA ARG A 68 -20.30 -4.23 -4.29
C ARG A 68 -21.60 -4.11 -5.11
N LEU A 69 -21.67 -3.13 -6.01
CA LEU A 69 -22.75 -3.01 -7.00
C LEU A 69 -22.68 -4.16 -8.02
N THR A 70 -23.78 -4.89 -8.19
CA THR A 70 -24.01 -5.84 -9.28
C THR A 70 -24.45 -5.09 -10.54
N LEU A 71 -23.92 -5.45 -11.72
CA LEU A 71 -24.36 -4.84 -12.98
C LEU A 71 -25.82 -5.30 -13.27
N PRO A 72 -26.70 -4.42 -13.76
CA PRO A 72 -28.07 -4.80 -14.10
C PRO A 72 -28.11 -5.86 -15.21
N GLU A 73 -29.09 -6.77 -15.17
CA GLU A 73 -29.36 -7.73 -16.25
C GLU A 73 -29.95 -7.06 -17.51
N ASN A 74 -30.52 -5.87 -17.35
CA ASN A 74 -31.09 -5.05 -18.42
C ASN A 74 -30.01 -4.23 -19.15
N ALA A 75 -30.34 -3.66 -20.32
CA ALA A 75 -29.44 -2.79 -21.06
C ALA A 75 -28.97 -1.60 -20.19
N PHE A 76 -27.66 -1.48 -20.04
CA PHE A 76 -27.01 -0.45 -19.23
C PHE A 76 -26.01 0.34 -20.08
N THR A 77 -25.70 1.55 -19.63
CA THR A 77 -24.83 2.46 -20.37
C THR A 77 -23.54 2.69 -19.60
N TYR A 78 -22.40 2.38 -20.21
CA TYR A 78 -21.11 2.72 -19.62
C TYR A 78 -20.90 4.23 -19.65
N VAL A 79 -20.62 4.81 -18.49
CA VAL A 79 -20.21 6.20 -18.35
C VAL A 79 -18.75 6.20 -17.94
N VAL A 80 -17.90 6.60 -18.88
CA VAL A 80 -16.48 6.85 -18.61
C VAL A 80 -16.37 8.23 -17.99
N PHE A 81 -15.58 8.34 -16.94
CA PHE A 81 -15.32 9.60 -16.26
C PHE A 81 -13.85 9.66 -15.86
N ASP A 82 -13.36 10.88 -15.68
CA ASP A 82 -12.04 11.14 -15.15
C ASP A 82 -12.07 12.37 -14.23
N THR A 83 -11.05 12.49 -13.39
CA THR A 83 -10.93 13.59 -12.43
C THR A 83 -9.54 14.16 -12.35
N GLU A 84 -9.45 15.49 -12.31
CA GLU A 84 -8.22 16.18 -11.95
C GLU A 84 -8.18 16.49 -10.46
N THR A 85 -6.98 16.48 -9.88
CA THR A 85 -6.80 16.61 -8.44
C THR A 85 -5.69 17.60 -8.09
N THR A 86 -5.67 18.08 -6.85
CA THR A 86 -4.62 18.98 -6.34
C THR A 86 -3.24 18.30 -6.24
N GLY A 87 -3.19 16.97 -6.32
CA GLY A 87 -2.00 16.14 -6.24
C GLY A 87 -2.36 14.64 -6.19
N ARG A 88 -1.35 13.78 -5.97
CA ARG A 88 -1.53 12.31 -5.99
C ARG A 88 -1.74 11.68 -4.60
N GLY A 89 -1.86 12.49 -3.56
CA GLY A 89 -1.99 12.03 -2.18
C GLY A 89 -3.45 11.75 -1.81
N ARG A 90 -3.68 11.00 -0.73
CA ARG A 90 -5.05 10.75 -0.23
C ARG A 90 -5.75 11.99 0.33
N ASN A 91 -5.00 13.06 0.59
CA ASN A 91 -5.51 14.35 1.06
C ASN A 91 -5.71 15.36 -0.08
N SER A 92 -5.58 14.93 -1.34
CA SER A 92 -5.80 15.78 -2.50
C SER A 92 -7.29 15.99 -2.75
N ASP A 93 -7.65 17.22 -3.14
CA ASP A 93 -9.01 17.57 -3.51
C ASP A 93 -9.23 17.36 -5.00
N ILE A 94 -10.47 17.02 -5.38
CA ILE A 94 -10.91 17.00 -6.78
C ILE A 94 -11.09 18.44 -7.25
N LEU A 95 -10.57 18.75 -8.43
CA LEU A 95 -10.58 20.06 -9.08
C LEU A 95 -11.52 20.12 -10.28
N HIS A 96 -11.74 19.00 -10.94
CA HIS A 96 -12.50 18.91 -12.17
C HIS A 96 -13.05 17.50 -12.31
N ILE A 97 -14.31 17.39 -12.71
CA ILE A 97 -14.99 16.14 -13.02
C ILE A 97 -15.45 16.24 -14.47
N ALA A 98 -15.00 15.30 -15.29
CA ALA A 98 -15.44 15.14 -16.66
C ALA A 98 -16.06 13.75 -16.83
N ALA A 99 -17.21 13.67 -17.52
CA ALA A 99 -17.85 12.39 -17.77
C ALA A 99 -18.66 12.40 -19.06
N GLY A 100 -18.66 11.27 -19.77
CA GLY A 100 -19.28 11.16 -21.08
C GLY A 100 -18.77 12.24 -22.05
N ASP A 101 -19.66 12.75 -22.88
CA ASP A 101 -19.32 13.75 -23.91
C ASP A 101 -19.54 15.21 -23.46
N ASP A 102 -20.34 15.43 -22.42
CA ASP A 102 -20.94 16.73 -22.13
C ASP A 102 -20.89 17.17 -20.65
N PHE A 103 -20.55 16.28 -19.70
CA PHE A 103 -20.39 16.68 -18.30
C PHE A 103 -18.99 17.23 -18.03
N ASN A 104 -18.91 18.49 -17.62
CA ASN A 104 -17.65 19.21 -17.45
C ASN A 104 -17.75 20.27 -16.35
N VAL A 105 -17.39 19.93 -15.11
CA VAL A 105 -17.59 20.81 -13.93
C VAL A 105 -16.32 20.96 -13.11
N TYR A 106 -15.94 22.20 -12.81
CA TYR A 106 -14.80 22.52 -11.95
C TYR A 106 -15.21 22.68 -10.49
N ALA A 107 -14.40 22.15 -9.58
CA ALA A 107 -14.60 22.19 -8.14
C ALA A 107 -13.55 23.07 -7.44
N GLN A 108 -13.99 23.84 -6.46
CA GLN A 108 -13.15 24.72 -5.66
C GLN A 108 -12.31 23.89 -4.65
N PRO A 109 -10.97 24.00 -4.65
CA PRO A 109 -10.12 23.24 -3.75
C PRO A 109 -10.08 23.86 -2.35
N ARG A 110 -10.04 23.00 -1.34
CA ARG A 110 -9.83 23.37 0.07
C ARG A 110 -8.34 23.48 0.36
N CYS A 111 -7.49 22.69 -0.29
CA CYS A 111 -6.03 22.78 -0.19
C CYS A 111 -5.37 23.52 -1.38
N GLU A 112 -4.08 23.79 -1.31
CA GLU A 112 -3.34 24.33 -2.45
C GLU A 112 -3.20 23.29 -3.56
N ILE A 113 -3.22 23.75 -4.82
CA ILE A 113 -2.89 22.92 -5.97
C ILE A 113 -1.36 22.83 -6.04
N SER A 114 -0.81 21.61 -6.02
CA SER A 114 0.65 21.45 -6.15
C SER A 114 1.14 21.99 -7.50
N GLU A 115 2.40 22.43 -7.55
CA GLU A 115 3.02 22.89 -8.80
C GLU A 115 3.01 21.78 -9.87
N GLN A 116 3.25 20.54 -9.46
CA GLN A 116 3.21 19.38 -10.35
C GLN A 116 1.80 19.14 -10.90
N ALA A 117 0.76 19.18 -10.05
CA ALA A 117 -0.61 19.04 -10.53
C ALA A 117 -0.97 20.18 -11.49
N SER A 118 -0.67 21.44 -11.12
CA SER A 118 -0.93 22.61 -11.97
C SER A 118 -0.22 22.56 -13.32
N ALA A 119 0.99 21.98 -13.37
CA ALA A 119 1.75 21.82 -14.62
C ALA A 119 1.14 20.74 -15.54
N VAL A 120 0.47 19.74 -14.97
CA VAL A 120 -0.17 18.65 -15.72
C VAL A 120 -1.55 19.05 -16.19
N ASN A 121 -2.42 19.49 -15.27
CA ASN A 121 -3.83 19.76 -15.55
C ASN A 121 -4.11 21.21 -15.96
N MET A 122 -3.12 22.10 -15.89
CA MET A 122 -3.23 23.52 -16.26
C MET A 122 -4.29 24.30 -15.46
N LEU A 123 -4.61 23.82 -14.24
CA LEU A 123 -5.55 24.47 -13.33
C LEU A 123 -4.84 25.29 -12.27
N ARG A 124 -5.41 26.46 -11.96
CA ARG A 124 -4.96 27.35 -10.89
C ARG A 124 -6.14 27.93 -10.15
N TYR A 125 -6.02 28.08 -8.84
CA TYR A 125 -7.06 28.66 -8.00
C TYR A 125 -6.58 29.91 -7.29
N ASP A 126 -7.24 31.05 -7.54
CA ASP A 126 -7.00 32.29 -6.82
C ASP A 126 -7.97 32.39 -5.63
N ARG A 127 -7.44 32.20 -4.41
CA ARG A 127 -8.22 32.27 -3.17
C ARG A 127 -8.70 33.68 -2.84
N GLY A 128 -7.93 34.71 -3.20
CA GLY A 128 -8.30 36.11 -2.92
C GLY A 128 -9.49 36.55 -3.75
N ARG A 129 -9.59 36.05 -4.99
CA ARG A 129 -10.71 36.31 -5.91
C ARG A 129 -11.76 35.20 -5.93
N ASN A 130 -11.54 34.12 -5.19
CA ASN A 130 -12.37 32.92 -5.21
C ASN A 130 -12.67 32.43 -6.65
N THR A 131 -11.64 32.40 -7.50
CA THR A 131 -11.78 32.15 -8.94
C THR A 131 -10.84 31.03 -9.40
N MET A 132 -11.40 30.05 -10.11
CA MET A 132 -10.63 28.99 -10.80
C MET A 132 -10.22 29.46 -12.19
N PHE A 133 -9.03 29.06 -12.63
CA PHE A 133 -8.51 29.31 -13.97
C PHE A 133 -8.09 28.01 -14.62
N HIS A 134 -8.51 27.78 -15.86
CA HIS A 134 -8.00 26.71 -16.71
C HIS A 134 -7.24 27.35 -17.88
N ARG A 135 -5.95 27.04 -18.02
CA ARG A 135 -5.06 27.65 -19.04
C ARG A 135 -5.06 29.19 -19.00
N GLY A 136 -5.18 29.76 -17.80
CA GLY A 136 -5.20 31.21 -17.58
C GLY A 136 -6.54 31.90 -17.86
N ILE A 137 -7.56 31.16 -18.29
CA ILE A 137 -8.91 31.68 -18.52
C ILE A 137 -9.75 31.40 -17.28
N PRO A 138 -10.48 32.40 -16.72
CA PRO A 138 -11.36 32.18 -15.59
C PRO A 138 -12.48 31.21 -15.97
N VAL A 139 -12.67 30.17 -15.16
CA VAL A 139 -13.74 29.19 -15.33
C VAL A 139 -14.67 29.22 -14.12
N LEU A 140 -15.96 29.00 -14.38
CA LEU A 140 -16.92 28.84 -13.29
C LEU A 140 -16.55 27.59 -12.49
N SER A 141 -16.44 27.75 -11.18
CA SER A 141 -16.16 26.64 -10.27
C SER A 141 -17.14 26.69 -9.10
N LYS A 142 -17.53 25.51 -8.65
CA LYS A 142 -18.50 25.33 -7.57
C LYS A 142 -17.83 24.69 -6.35
N PRO A 143 -18.39 24.84 -5.14
CA PRO A 143 -18.03 23.97 -4.03
C PRO A 143 -18.16 22.50 -4.44
N ILE A 144 -17.25 21.64 -3.97
CA ILE A 144 -17.21 20.22 -4.37
C ILE A 144 -18.55 19.49 -4.16
N GLN A 145 -19.31 19.87 -3.14
CA GLN A 145 -20.64 19.30 -2.89
C GLN A 145 -21.62 19.59 -4.03
N GLU A 146 -21.66 20.83 -4.51
CA GLU A 146 -22.52 21.20 -5.65
C GLU A 146 -22.04 20.53 -6.93
N ALA A 147 -20.73 20.44 -7.16
CA ALA A 147 -20.18 19.75 -8.33
C ALA A 147 -20.54 18.25 -8.35
N LEU A 148 -20.54 17.59 -7.19
CA LEU A 148 -20.95 16.19 -7.08
C LEU A 148 -22.48 16.02 -7.22
N LEU A 149 -23.27 16.97 -6.74
CA LEU A 149 -24.73 16.97 -6.96
C LEU A 149 -25.07 17.10 -8.44
N ASP A 150 -24.40 18.02 -9.16
CA ASP A 150 -24.54 18.14 -10.61
C ASP A 150 -24.16 16.83 -11.31
N PHE A 151 -23.10 16.16 -10.85
CA PHE A 151 -22.65 14.89 -11.43
C PHE A 151 -23.68 13.77 -11.21
N ILE A 152 -24.29 13.71 -10.03
CA ILE A 152 -25.38 12.77 -9.74
C ILE A 152 -26.61 13.07 -10.63
N GLU A 153 -26.97 14.34 -10.80
CA GLU A 153 -28.05 14.73 -11.70
C GLU A 153 -27.76 14.37 -13.16
N TYR A 154 -26.50 14.49 -13.58
CA TYR A 154 -26.06 14.03 -14.89
C TYR A 154 -26.25 12.53 -15.06
N LEU A 155 -25.76 11.72 -14.12
CA LEU A 155 -25.86 10.26 -14.19
C LEU A 155 -27.32 9.78 -14.21
N LYS A 156 -28.23 10.46 -13.51
CA LYS A 156 -29.67 10.14 -13.53
C LYS A 156 -30.31 10.26 -14.92
N LYS A 157 -29.72 11.05 -15.83
CA LYS A 157 -30.21 11.19 -17.22
C LYS A 157 -29.80 10.02 -18.10
N VAL A 158 -28.77 9.27 -17.69
CA VAL A 158 -28.26 8.12 -18.42
C VAL A 158 -29.05 6.87 -18.00
N PRO A 159 -29.56 6.04 -18.94
CA PRO A 159 -30.23 4.79 -18.59
C PRO A 159 -29.26 3.80 -17.96
N GLN A 160 -29.49 3.47 -16.68
CA GLN A 160 -28.69 2.52 -15.89
C GLN A 160 -27.17 2.77 -16.04
N PRO A 161 -26.66 3.91 -15.55
CA PRO A 161 -25.27 4.29 -15.76
C PRO A 161 -24.33 3.40 -14.94
N ILE A 162 -23.30 2.87 -15.59
CA ILE A 162 -22.24 2.13 -14.92
C ILE A 162 -20.95 2.92 -15.07
N LEU A 163 -20.46 3.41 -13.94
CA LEU A 163 -19.16 4.06 -13.85
C LEU A 163 -18.07 2.98 -13.86
N CYS A 164 -17.27 2.94 -14.91
CA CYS A 164 -16.18 1.98 -15.03
C CYS A 164 -14.82 2.61 -14.70
N ASP A 165 -14.23 2.13 -13.62
CA ASP A 165 -12.80 2.18 -13.32
C ASP A 165 -12.32 0.73 -13.03
N VAL A 166 -11.18 0.29 -13.57
CA VAL A 166 -10.61 -1.03 -13.26
C VAL A 166 -9.74 -1.06 -12.00
N GLY A 167 -9.78 -0.01 -11.18
CA GLY A 167 -8.97 0.17 -9.96
C GLY A 167 -8.87 -0.96 -8.91
N ASN A 168 -9.96 -1.53 -8.34
CA ASN A 168 -10.00 -2.15 -6.97
C ASN A 168 -10.13 -3.72 -6.90
N TYR A 169 -9.40 -4.35 -5.96
CA TYR A 169 -9.23 -5.80 -5.71
C TYR A 169 -10.12 -6.50 -4.62
N LYS A 170 -11.24 -5.94 -4.13
CA LYS A 170 -12.13 -6.67 -3.16
C LYS A 170 -12.55 -8.07 -3.68
N GLN A 171 -12.82 -9.05 -2.80
CA GLN A 171 -13.14 -10.43 -3.20
C GLN A 171 -14.40 -10.52 -4.06
N GLU A 172 -15.51 -9.94 -3.57
CA GLU A 172 -16.69 -9.73 -4.40
C GLU A 172 -16.30 -9.14 -5.74
N ASN A 173 -15.34 -8.17 -5.71
CA ASN A 173 -14.78 -7.44 -6.85
C ASN A 173 -14.09 -8.32 -7.91
N LEU A 174 -13.43 -9.36 -7.45
CA LEU A 174 -12.73 -10.32 -8.27
C LEU A 174 -13.68 -11.37 -8.83
N VAL A 175 -14.63 -11.88 -8.03
CA VAL A 175 -15.61 -12.88 -8.46
C VAL A 175 -16.40 -12.39 -9.67
N SER A 176 -17.15 -11.29 -9.57
CA SER A 176 -17.98 -10.88 -10.72
C SER A 176 -17.17 -10.52 -11.97
N LYS A 177 -15.90 -10.10 -11.83
CA LYS A 177 -15.06 -9.75 -12.98
C LYS A 177 -14.41 -10.98 -13.63
N LEU A 178 -14.07 -12.00 -12.84
CA LEU A 178 -13.32 -13.16 -13.30
C LEU A 178 -14.21 -14.37 -13.63
N THR A 179 -15.36 -14.50 -12.97
CA THR A 179 -16.30 -15.62 -13.15
C THR A 179 -17.64 -15.20 -13.73
N ASN A 180 -17.90 -13.90 -13.94
CA ASN A 180 -19.19 -13.34 -14.37
C ASN A 180 -20.37 -13.70 -13.44
N CYS A 181 -20.10 -14.13 -12.21
CA CYS A 181 -21.10 -14.52 -11.24
C CYS A 181 -21.17 -13.52 -10.08
N THR A 182 -22.39 -13.27 -9.60
CA THR A 182 -22.67 -12.50 -8.38
C THR A 182 -23.16 -13.45 -7.31
N TYR A 183 -23.08 -13.04 -6.04
CA TYR A 183 -23.50 -13.88 -4.92
C TYR A 183 -23.93 -13.03 -3.72
N GLN A 184 -24.60 -13.66 -2.77
CA GLN A 184 -24.97 -13.06 -1.49
C GLN A 184 -23.71 -12.94 -0.62
N ALA A 185 -22.92 -11.90 -0.85
CA ALA A 185 -21.80 -11.59 0.03
C ALA A 185 -22.31 -11.32 1.45
N HIS A 186 -21.55 -11.76 2.46
CA HIS A 186 -21.94 -11.74 3.88
C HIS A 186 -22.93 -12.82 4.32
N ASP A 187 -23.36 -13.72 3.43
CA ASP A 187 -23.84 -15.04 3.82
C ASP A 187 -22.64 -16.00 3.84
N ALA A 188 -22.26 -16.48 5.03
CA ALA A 188 -21.05 -17.28 5.19
C ALA A 188 -21.01 -18.55 4.31
N LYS A 189 -22.17 -19.11 3.96
CA LYS A 189 -22.26 -20.30 3.10
C LYS A 189 -22.04 -19.93 1.63
N GLU A 190 -22.62 -18.82 1.17
CA GLU A 190 -22.41 -18.30 -0.18
C GLU A 190 -21.00 -17.71 -0.34
N ASP A 191 -20.47 -17.04 0.68
CA ASP A 191 -19.07 -16.57 0.72
C ASP A 191 -18.10 -17.74 0.50
N VAL A 192 -18.29 -18.86 1.20
CA VAL A 192 -17.46 -20.07 1.03
C VAL A 192 -17.70 -20.73 -0.32
N ARG A 193 -18.96 -20.83 -0.78
CA ARG A 193 -19.28 -21.41 -2.09
C ARG A 193 -18.56 -20.66 -3.20
N VAL A 194 -18.57 -19.34 -3.14
CA VAL A 194 -18.10 -18.49 -4.23
C VAL A 194 -16.59 -18.29 -4.17
N LEU A 195 -16.00 -18.33 -2.97
CA LEU A 195 -14.56 -18.53 -2.79
C LEU A 195 -14.09 -19.83 -3.42
N THR A 196 -14.83 -20.92 -3.23
CA THR A 196 -14.51 -22.23 -3.81
C THR A 196 -14.60 -22.17 -5.34
N THR A 197 -15.64 -21.53 -5.89
CA THR A 197 -15.77 -21.30 -7.33
C THR A 197 -14.63 -20.44 -7.88
N LEU A 198 -14.31 -19.32 -7.23
CA LEU A 198 -13.20 -18.45 -7.64
C LEU A 198 -11.86 -19.20 -7.60
N PHE A 199 -11.66 -20.00 -6.54
CA PHE A 199 -10.47 -20.80 -6.39
C PHE A 199 -10.37 -21.86 -7.49
N THR A 200 -11.36 -22.74 -7.62
CA THR A 200 -11.30 -23.89 -8.54
C THR A 200 -11.43 -23.51 -10.02
N GLU A 201 -12.21 -22.49 -10.37
CA GLU A 201 -12.45 -22.15 -11.78
C GLU A 201 -11.42 -21.17 -12.35
N LYS A 202 -10.69 -20.45 -11.50
CA LYS A 202 -9.73 -19.42 -11.92
C LYS A 202 -8.36 -19.64 -11.30
N ILE A 203 -8.26 -19.64 -9.97
CA ILE A 203 -6.97 -19.68 -9.27
C ILE A 203 -6.28 -21.04 -9.48
N GLU A 204 -6.91 -22.18 -9.16
CA GLU A 204 -6.34 -23.52 -9.28
C GLU A 204 -5.87 -23.88 -10.70
N LYS A 205 -6.48 -23.29 -11.74
CA LYS A 205 -6.15 -23.56 -13.15
C LYS A 205 -5.05 -22.65 -13.69
N GLU A 206 -4.85 -21.47 -13.11
CA GLU A 206 -3.96 -20.42 -13.64
C GLU A 206 -2.81 -20.05 -12.68
N VAL A 207 -2.94 -20.36 -11.39
CA VAL A 207 -2.03 -20.00 -10.31
C VAL A 207 -1.27 -21.25 -9.88
N LEU A 208 0.05 -21.21 -9.98
CA LEU A 208 0.90 -22.29 -9.52
C LEU A 208 0.94 -22.25 -7.97
N ASP A 209 1.24 -23.38 -7.30
CA ASP A 209 1.45 -23.42 -5.83
C ASP A 209 2.48 -22.35 -5.37
N GLU A 210 3.32 -21.94 -6.31
CA GLU A 210 4.38 -20.95 -6.21
C GLU A 210 3.90 -19.51 -5.98
N ASP A 211 2.65 -19.21 -6.34
CA ASP A 211 2.06 -17.88 -6.31
C ASP A 211 1.22 -17.62 -5.03
N LEU A 212 1.08 -18.62 -4.15
CA LEU A 212 0.25 -18.56 -2.94
C LEU A 212 1.07 -18.34 -1.65
N PHE A 213 0.68 -17.34 -0.86
CA PHE A 213 1.21 -17.17 0.50
C PHE A 213 0.67 -18.26 1.43
N HIS A 214 1.57 -19.03 2.02
CA HIS A 214 1.19 -20.22 2.78
C HIS A 214 0.90 -19.86 4.25
N ILE A 215 -0.24 -20.34 4.77
CA ILE A 215 -0.72 -20.01 6.14
C ILE A 215 0.12 -20.71 7.22
N SER A 216 0.61 -21.92 6.96
CA SER A 216 1.41 -22.66 7.94
C SER A 216 2.81 -22.06 8.09
N PHE A 217 3.02 -21.41 9.23
CA PHE A 217 4.32 -20.91 9.65
C PHE A 217 5.41 -22.00 9.62
N HIS A 218 5.08 -23.21 10.09
CA HIS A 218 6.05 -24.29 10.20
C HIS A 218 6.50 -24.81 8.84
N ASP A 219 5.56 -24.94 7.90
CA ASP A 219 5.88 -25.41 6.54
C ASP A 219 6.66 -24.37 5.74
N VAL A 220 6.34 -23.08 5.89
CA VAL A 220 7.13 -22.01 5.27
C VAL A 220 8.52 -21.94 5.90
N LYS A 221 8.61 -22.01 7.22
CA LYS A 221 9.90 -21.97 7.93
C LYS A 221 10.79 -23.16 7.54
N LYS A 222 10.23 -24.37 7.40
CA LYS A 222 10.98 -25.57 6.99
C LYS A 222 11.60 -25.40 5.60
N ARG A 223 10.91 -24.73 4.67
CA ARG A 223 11.45 -24.40 3.33
C ARG A 223 12.67 -23.48 3.38
N TYR A 224 12.97 -22.84 4.51
CA TYR A 224 14.18 -22.04 4.72
C TYR A 224 15.33 -22.80 5.40
N ASP A 225 15.21 -24.11 5.67
CA ASP A 225 16.22 -24.84 6.46
C ASP A 225 17.62 -24.80 5.83
N GLU A 226 17.74 -24.93 4.51
CA GLU A 226 19.04 -24.81 3.82
C GLU A 226 19.62 -23.39 3.93
N ILE A 227 18.79 -22.36 3.72
CA ILE A 227 19.18 -20.95 3.88
C ILE A 227 19.66 -20.66 5.32
N LEU A 228 19.06 -21.30 6.32
CA LEU A 228 19.45 -21.21 7.73
C LEU A 228 20.76 -21.95 8.02
N GLN A 229 20.90 -23.19 7.52
CA GLN A 229 22.12 -23.99 7.67
C GLN A 229 23.33 -23.28 7.06
N GLN A 230 23.16 -22.69 5.89
CA GLN A 230 24.20 -21.93 5.17
C GLN A 230 24.41 -20.51 5.73
N LYS A 231 23.59 -20.08 6.70
CA LYS A 231 23.66 -18.75 7.34
C LYS A 231 23.49 -17.57 6.38
N PHE A 232 22.74 -17.76 5.29
CA PHE A 232 22.44 -16.70 4.35
C PHE A 232 21.46 -15.68 4.96
N MET A 233 20.53 -16.16 5.78
CA MET A 233 19.63 -15.32 6.57
C MET A 233 19.69 -15.68 8.06
N SER A 234 19.32 -14.71 8.91
CA SER A 234 19.16 -14.96 10.34
C SER A 234 17.80 -15.62 10.61
N LEU A 235 17.73 -16.38 11.71
CA LEU A 235 16.46 -16.95 12.18
C LEU A 235 15.38 -15.88 12.35
N ALA A 236 15.74 -14.68 12.83
CA ALA A 236 14.79 -13.57 12.99
C ALA A 236 14.23 -13.08 11.65
N ALA A 237 15.04 -13.06 10.58
CA ALA A 237 14.58 -12.70 9.24
C ALA A 237 13.64 -13.76 8.66
N VAL A 238 14.03 -15.04 8.76
CA VAL A 238 13.20 -16.17 8.31
C VAL A 238 11.88 -16.24 9.07
N THR A 239 11.88 -16.01 10.39
CA THR A 239 10.65 -15.97 11.18
C THR A 239 9.71 -14.86 10.73
N LYS A 240 10.23 -13.70 10.31
CA LYS A 240 9.41 -12.63 9.75
C LYS A 240 8.81 -13.01 8.39
N LEU A 241 9.60 -13.63 7.51
CA LEU A 241 9.12 -14.12 6.22
C LEU A 241 8.02 -15.17 6.41
N ALA A 242 8.29 -16.19 7.23
CA ALA A 242 7.35 -17.28 7.50
C ALA A 242 6.05 -16.80 8.16
N ARG A 243 6.11 -15.79 9.04
CA ARG A 243 4.90 -15.18 9.64
C ARG A 243 4.02 -14.45 8.64
N ASN A 244 4.58 -14.00 7.53
CA ASN A 244 3.85 -13.33 6.45
C ASN A 244 3.59 -14.29 5.27
N GLY A 245 3.76 -15.60 5.45
CA GLY A 245 3.56 -16.61 4.42
C GLY A 245 4.54 -16.56 3.25
N VAL A 246 5.61 -15.76 3.36
CA VAL A 246 6.59 -15.56 2.28
C VAL A 246 7.57 -16.73 2.28
N SER A 247 7.51 -17.56 1.25
CA SER A 247 8.43 -18.69 1.01
C SER A 247 9.65 -18.26 0.17
N PRO A 248 10.72 -19.09 0.07
CA PRO A 248 11.85 -18.80 -0.82
C PRO A 248 11.43 -18.52 -2.27
N LEU A 249 10.36 -19.15 -2.72
CA LEU A 249 9.83 -19.00 -4.06
C LEU A 249 9.23 -17.61 -4.32
N HIS A 250 8.53 -17.03 -3.34
CA HIS A 250 8.10 -15.63 -3.40
C HIS A 250 9.28 -14.67 -3.48
N LEU A 251 10.40 -14.99 -2.82
CA LEU A 251 11.64 -14.21 -2.96
C LEU A 251 12.21 -14.31 -4.38
N ARG A 252 12.13 -15.48 -5.02
CA ARG A 252 12.53 -15.70 -6.41
C ARG A 252 11.65 -14.91 -7.37
N LEU A 253 10.33 -14.98 -7.24
CA LEU A 253 9.39 -14.18 -8.02
C LEU A 253 9.65 -12.68 -7.86
N ALA A 254 9.91 -12.23 -6.63
CA ALA A 254 10.26 -10.83 -6.37
C ALA A 254 11.62 -10.42 -6.99
N HIS A 255 12.59 -11.34 -7.05
CA HIS A 255 13.87 -11.13 -7.73
C HIS A 255 13.72 -11.02 -9.25
N ASN A 256 12.92 -11.91 -9.84
CA ASN A 256 12.62 -11.90 -11.28
C ASN A 256 11.91 -10.60 -11.70
N ARG A 257 11.17 -9.97 -10.77
CA ARG A 257 10.53 -8.65 -10.94
C ARG A 257 11.49 -7.47 -10.65
N ASN A 258 12.74 -7.56 -11.10
CA ASN A 258 13.78 -6.52 -10.98
C ASN A 258 14.04 -6.06 -9.52
N SER A 259 13.60 -4.86 -9.14
CA SER A 259 13.83 -4.32 -7.78
C SER A 259 12.93 -4.93 -6.70
N GLY A 260 12.01 -5.83 -7.07
CA GLY A 260 10.99 -6.41 -6.21
C GLY A 260 11.53 -7.07 -4.94
N LEU A 261 12.63 -7.82 -5.02
CA LEU A 261 13.21 -8.49 -3.85
C LEU A 261 13.66 -7.49 -2.77
N LYS A 262 14.28 -6.37 -3.17
CA LYS A 262 14.72 -5.35 -2.22
C LYS A 262 13.54 -4.61 -1.59
N LEU A 263 12.50 -4.35 -2.38
CA LEU A 263 11.27 -3.71 -1.89
C LEU A 263 10.57 -4.61 -0.87
N LEU A 264 10.33 -5.88 -1.21
CA LEU A 264 9.71 -6.86 -0.32
C LEU A 264 10.46 -7.01 1.01
N LEU A 265 11.79 -7.12 0.97
CA LEU A 265 12.60 -7.18 2.19
C LEU A 265 12.53 -5.89 3.02
N THR A 266 12.40 -4.73 2.36
CA THR A 266 12.28 -3.43 3.03
C THR A 266 10.93 -3.30 3.75
N ASP A 267 9.85 -3.69 3.07
CA ASP A 267 8.48 -3.67 3.61
C ASP A 267 8.34 -4.61 4.81
N LEU A 268 8.99 -5.78 4.78
CA LEU A 268 9.03 -6.72 5.91
C LEU A 268 10.04 -6.33 7.00
N HIS A 269 10.71 -5.19 6.84
CA HIS A 269 11.74 -4.70 7.76
C HIS A 269 12.85 -5.73 8.00
N ILE A 270 13.30 -6.38 6.92
CA ILE A 270 14.41 -7.33 6.89
C ILE A 270 15.60 -6.66 6.23
N ARG A 271 16.71 -6.58 6.97
CA ARG A 271 17.97 -6.01 6.46
C ARG A 271 19.00 -7.11 6.29
N LEU A 272 19.41 -7.32 5.04
CA LEU A 272 20.51 -8.22 4.69
C LEU A 272 21.75 -7.41 4.34
N THR A 273 22.93 -7.95 4.64
CA THR A 273 24.18 -7.39 4.10
C THR A 273 24.25 -7.70 2.60
N ASN A 274 25.01 -6.92 1.84
CA ASN A 274 25.18 -7.17 0.40
C ASN A 274 25.68 -8.60 0.13
N LYS A 275 26.62 -9.10 0.94
CA LYS A 275 27.12 -10.48 0.84
C LYS A 275 26.00 -11.51 1.03
N ASN A 276 25.18 -11.32 2.05
CA ASN A 276 24.08 -12.24 2.34
C ASN A 276 22.98 -12.17 1.28
N LEU A 277 22.68 -10.97 0.77
CA LEU A 277 21.73 -10.80 -0.33
C LEU A 277 22.20 -11.51 -1.60
N THR A 278 23.47 -11.37 -1.99
CA THR A 278 24.04 -12.11 -3.12
C THR A 278 24.00 -13.62 -2.90
N SER A 279 24.24 -14.09 -1.67
CA SER A 279 24.17 -15.52 -1.34
C SER A 279 22.74 -16.06 -1.44
N VAL A 280 21.75 -15.29 -0.98
CA VAL A 280 20.32 -15.62 -1.14
C VAL A 280 19.94 -15.67 -2.62
N ILE A 281 20.32 -14.66 -3.43
CA ILE A 281 20.04 -14.65 -4.86
C ILE A 281 20.64 -15.88 -5.55
N SER A 282 21.91 -16.19 -5.29
CA SER A 282 22.58 -17.36 -5.88
C SER A 282 21.97 -18.69 -5.44
N PHE A 283 21.30 -18.73 -4.29
CA PHE A 283 20.56 -19.90 -3.83
C PHE A 283 19.23 -20.01 -4.57
N LEU A 284 18.51 -18.90 -4.74
CA LEU A 284 17.23 -18.85 -5.45
C LEU A 284 17.37 -19.19 -6.94
N GLU A 285 18.52 -18.91 -7.55
CA GLU A 285 18.84 -19.21 -8.96
C GLU A 285 19.30 -20.66 -9.19
N LYS A 286 19.55 -21.45 -8.13
CA LYS A 286 20.05 -22.84 -8.22
C LYS A 286 18.98 -23.92 -8.25
N GLU A 287 17.76 -23.59 -7.86
CA GLU A 287 16.62 -24.52 -7.76
C GLU A 287 15.74 -24.48 -9.03
N GLU A 288 16.37 -24.46 -10.22
CA GLU A 288 15.74 -24.79 -11.52
C GLU A 288 15.80 -26.29 -11.82
#